data_AF-A0A1M6JXB4-F1
#
_entry.id   AF-A0A1M6JXB4-F1
#
_cell.length_a   1.000
_cell.length_b   1.000
_cell.length_c   1.000
_cell.angle_alpha   90.00
_cell.angle_beta   90.00
_cell.angle_gamma   90.00
#
_symmetry.space_group_name_H-M   'P 1'
#
loop_
_entity.id
_entity.type
_entity.pdbx_description
1 polymer ?
#
loop_
_entity_poly.entity_id
_entity_poly.type
_entity_poly.pdbx_seq_one_letter_code
_entity_poly.pdbx_strand_id
1 'polypeptide(L)'
;MWEPPWGGYINYHIFSVFNFMSNLSIMNIMRDFFEKYHNERTEIKVDNDNYLVMDPYILLSIINMKLRDEYSSLEVLCEDKNIPLYKLEEKLGEVGYKYYRDINQFKGQ
;
A
#
# COMPACT_ATOMS: atom_id res chain seq x y z
N MET A 1 -12.45 34.11 -16.06
CA MET A 1 -12.18 33.94 -14.63
C MET A 1 -12.17 32.44 -14.37
N TRP A 2 -11.05 31.90 -13.93
CA TRP A 2 -10.68 30.48 -14.00
C TRP A 2 -10.55 29.90 -12.60
N GLU A 3 -11.25 28.78 -12.35
CA GLU A 3 -10.98 27.60 -11.48
C GLU A 3 -12.06 26.54 -11.83
N PRO A 4 -11.78 25.24 -12.09
CA PRO A 4 -12.87 24.28 -12.39
C PRO A 4 -13.36 23.48 -11.15
N PRO A 5 -14.68 23.33 -10.97
CA PRO A 5 -15.36 23.04 -9.70
C PRO A 5 -15.40 21.56 -9.24
N TRP A 6 -14.50 20.70 -9.70
CA TRP A 6 -14.67 19.26 -9.53
C TRP A 6 -13.60 18.68 -8.62
N GLY A 7 -13.98 18.50 -7.35
CA GLY A 7 -13.39 17.45 -6.54
C GLY A 7 -13.57 16.08 -7.22
N GLY A 8 -12.58 15.21 -7.07
CA GLY A 8 -12.70 13.79 -7.40
C GLY A 8 -12.22 13.37 -8.80
N TYR A 9 -11.31 12.38 -8.77
CA TYR A 9 -10.91 11.45 -9.84
C TYR A 9 -10.15 11.99 -11.07
N ILE A 10 -8.84 11.72 -11.07
CA ILE A 10 -7.97 11.83 -12.23
C ILE A 10 -8.31 10.66 -13.17
N ASN A 11 -8.83 10.97 -14.36
CA ASN A 11 -9.14 10.00 -15.40
C ASN A 11 -8.02 9.97 -16.45
N TYR A 12 -7.73 8.82 -17.07
CA TYR A 12 -6.63 8.61 -18.04
C TYR A 12 -6.64 9.59 -19.23
N HIS A 13 -7.77 10.25 -19.48
CA HIS A 13 -7.94 11.29 -20.48
C HIS A 13 -7.20 12.62 -20.17
N ILE A 14 -6.89 12.92 -18.91
CA ILE A 14 -6.10 14.13 -18.56
C ILE A 14 -4.65 13.96 -19.03
N PHE A 15 -4.13 12.73 -18.99
CA PHE A 15 -2.77 12.40 -19.41
C PHE A 15 -2.54 12.55 -20.92
N SER A 16 -3.56 12.26 -21.74
CA SER A 16 -3.46 12.40 -23.20
C SER A 16 -3.45 13.87 -23.66
N VAL A 17 -4.19 14.74 -22.97
CA VAL A 17 -4.22 16.19 -23.26
C VAL A 17 -2.90 16.85 -22.86
N PHE A 18 -2.27 16.37 -21.77
CA PHE A 18 -0.95 16.83 -21.34
C PHE A 18 0.15 16.48 -22.35
N ASN A 19 0.10 15.27 -22.91
CA ASN A 19 1.01 14.83 -23.97
C ASN A 19 0.85 15.59 -25.30
N PHE A 20 -0.32 16.19 -25.55
CA PHE A 20 -0.59 16.97 -26.76
C PHE A 20 -0.02 18.41 -26.69
N MET A 21 0.25 18.95 -25.50
CA MET A 21 0.68 20.34 -25.32
C MET A 21 2.20 20.52 -25.16
N SER A 22 2.99 19.45 -25.24
CA SER A 22 4.40 19.38 -24.80
C SER A 22 5.46 20.09 -25.68
N ASN A 23 5.07 21.05 -26.53
CA ASN A 23 5.98 21.68 -27.51
C ASN A 23 6.27 23.18 -27.29
N LEU A 24 6.27 23.68 -26.05
CA LEU A 24 6.76 25.02 -25.73
C LEU A 24 7.59 25.03 -24.43
N SER A 25 8.67 25.82 -24.41
CA SER A 25 9.68 25.94 -23.33
C SER A 25 9.12 26.22 -21.93
N ILE A 26 7.85 26.62 -21.81
CA ILE A 26 7.10 26.81 -20.56
C ILE A 26 6.78 25.46 -19.88
N MET A 27 6.82 24.36 -20.64
CA MET A 27 6.58 23.01 -20.14
C MET A 27 7.69 22.44 -19.28
N ASN A 28 8.90 23.01 -19.27
CA ASN A 28 9.97 22.51 -18.39
C ASN A 28 9.60 22.73 -16.92
N ILE A 29 9.10 23.92 -16.55
CA ILE A 29 8.69 24.20 -15.17
C ILE A 29 7.47 23.37 -14.79
N MET A 30 6.50 23.22 -15.70
CA MET A 30 5.29 22.46 -15.41
C MET A 30 5.55 20.95 -15.37
N ARG A 31 6.48 20.45 -16.19
CA ARG A 31 7.00 19.08 -16.13
C ARG A 31 7.78 18.85 -14.85
N ASP A 32 8.73 19.71 -14.51
CA ASP A 32 9.55 19.55 -13.31
C ASP A 32 8.67 19.68 -12.04
N PHE A 33 7.63 20.53 -12.09
CA PHE A 33 6.60 20.62 -11.04
C PHE A 33 5.75 19.34 -10.97
N PHE A 34 5.30 18.80 -12.11
CA PHE A 34 4.56 17.53 -12.17
C PHE A 34 5.42 16.33 -11.76
N GLU A 35 6.69 16.27 -12.15
CA GLU A 35 7.65 15.24 -11.77
C GLU A 35 7.98 15.33 -10.28
N LYS A 36 8.15 16.54 -9.72
CA LYS A 36 8.30 16.75 -8.28
C LYS A 36 7.06 16.31 -7.51
N TYR A 37 5.86 16.72 -7.92
CA TYR A 37 4.60 16.29 -7.29
C TYR A 37 4.34 14.79 -7.43
N HIS A 38 4.69 14.20 -8.58
CA HIS A 38 4.63 12.77 -8.79
C HIS A 38 5.63 12.06 -7.88
N ASN A 39 6.88 12.54 -7.78
CA ASN A 39 7.92 11.98 -6.91
C ASN A 39 7.60 12.11 -5.42
N GLU A 40 7.05 13.23 -4.97
CA GLU A 40 6.60 13.42 -3.57
C GLU A 40 5.41 12.50 -3.23
N ARG A 41 4.54 12.19 -4.20
CA ARG A 41 3.52 11.14 -4.04
C ARG A 41 4.05 9.72 -4.18
N THR A 42 5.08 9.48 -5.00
CA THR A 42 5.66 8.14 -5.18
C THR A 42 6.76 7.81 -4.18
N GLU A 43 7.23 8.74 -3.34
CA GLU A 43 7.93 8.40 -2.09
C GLU A 43 6.98 7.78 -1.07
N ILE A 44 5.67 8.02 -1.20
CA ILE A 44 4.67 7.05 -0.76
C ILE A 44 4.59 5.98 -1.86
N LYS A 45 5.62 5.15 -1.96
CA LYS A 45 5.43 3.80 -2.48
C LYS A 45 4.46 3.12 -1.52
N VAL A 46 3.16 3.24 -1.80
CA VAL A 46 2.19 2.28 -1.27
C VAL A 46 2.47 1.01 -2.06
N ASP A 47 3.58 0.36 -1.71
CA ASP A 47 3.73 -1.07 -1.91
C ASP A 47 2.52 -1.64 -1.17
N ASN A 48 1.49 -2.07 -1.90
CA ASN A 48 0.26 -2.63 -1.32
C ASN A 48 0.53 -3.83 -0.40
N ASP A 49 1.78 -4.30 -0.35
CA ASP A 49 2.32 -5.40 0.45
C ASP A 49 3.16 -4.95 1.65
N ASN A 50 3.13 -3.67 2.06
CA ASN A 50 3.79 -3.27 3.31
C ASN A 50 2.91 -3.62 4.52
N TYR A 51 2.83 -4.91 4.84
CA TYR A 51 2.06 -5.47 5.96
C TYR A 51 2.35 -4.78 7.30
N LEU A 52 3.57 -4.25 7.51
CA LEU A 52 3.96 -3.66 8.79
C LEU A 52 3.46 -2.23 9.00
N VAL A 53 3.07 -1.50 7.95
CA VAL A 53 2.47 -0.16 8.09
C VAL A 53 0.95 -0.19 8.13
N MET A 54 0.33 -1.34 7.83
CA MET A 54 -1.13 -1.49 7.85
C MET A 54 -1.69 -1.31 9.27
N ASP A 55 -2.96 -0.89 9.32
CA ASP A 55 -3.74 -0.96 10.56
C ASP A 55 -3.73 -2.40 11.08
N PRO A 56 -3.44 -2.63 12.37
CA PRO A 56 -3.23 -3.97 12.91
C PRO A 56 -4.50 -4.85 12.85
N TYR A 57 -5.71 -4.30 12.91
CA TYR A 57 -6.94 -5.09 12.79
C TYR A 57 -7.26 -5.48 11.34
N ILE A 58 -6.92 -4.60 10.39
CA ILE A 58 -6.97 -4.93 8.95
C ILE A 58 -5.93 -6.01 8.63
N LEU A 59 -4.69 -5.83 9.11
CA LEU A 59 -3.60 -6.78 8.95
C LEU A 59 -3.97 -8.16 9.48
N LEU A 60 -4.52 -8.23 10.70
CA LEU A 60 -5.00 -9.48 11.30
C LEU A 60 -5.97 -10.23 10.37
N SER A 61 -6.93 -9.50 9.79
CA SER A 61 -7.94 -10.09 8.90
C SER A 61 -7.32 -10.67 7.64
N ILE A 62 -6.38 -9.93 7.02
CA ILE A 62 -5.66 -10.37 5.83
C ILE A 62 -4.79 -11.59 6.14
N ILE A 63 -4.02 -11.56 7.22
CA ILE A 63 -3.13 -12.65 7.61
C ILE A 63 -3.93 -13.92 7.91
N ASN A 64 -5.00 -13.83 8.70
CA ASN A 64 -5.85 -14.99 8.99
C ASN A 64 -6.53 -15.56 7.74
N MET A 65 -6.96 -14.72 6.80
CA MET A 65 -7.49 -15.16 5.52
C MET A 65 -6.43 -15.92 4.71
N LYS A 66 -5.21 -15.36 4.61
CA LYS A 66 -4.09 -15.99 3.89
C LYS A 66 -3.65 -17.31 4.53
N LEU A 67 -3.55 -17.38 5.84
CA LEU A 67 -3.23 -18.62 6.55
C LEU A 67 -4.29 -19.71 6.35
N ARG A 68 -5.57 -19.32 6.18
CA ARG A 68 -6.64 -20.27 5.89
C ARG A 68 -6.58 -20.80 4.46
N ASP A 69 -6.38 -19.91 3.49
CA ASP A 69 -6.63 -20.23 2.07
C ASP A 69 -5.36 -20.55 1.27
N GLU A 70 -4.21 -20.01 1.67
CA GLU A 70 -3.00 -19.98 0.83
C GLU A 70 -1.77 -20.64 1.48
N TYR A 71 -1.62 -20.60 2.81
CA TYR A 71 -0.36 -20.97 3.48
C TYR A 71 -0.52 -22.02 4.58
N SER A 72 0.41 -22.99 4.63
CA SER A 72 0.41 -24.06 5.64
C SER A 72 0.88 -23.63 7.03
N SER A 73 1.60 -22.51 7.13
CA SER A 73 2.05 -21.95 8.41
C SER A 73 2.39 -20.46 8.26
N LEU A 74 2.54 -19.78 9.40
CA LEU A 74 2.95 -18.38 9.46
C LEU A 74 4.36 -18.17 8.89
N GLU A 75 5.27 -19.11 9.11
CA GLU A 75 6.65 -19.04 8.61
C GLU A 75 6.67 -19.02 7.08
N VAL A 76 5.89 -19.89 6.42
CA VAL A 76 5.80 -19.96 4.95
C VAL A 76 5.22 -18.67 4.38
N LEU A 77 4.19 -18.11 5.03
CA LEU A 77 3.62 -16.81 4.64
C LEU A 77 4.66 -15.70 4.75
N CYS A 78 5.36 -15.63 5.89
CA CYS A 78 6.39 -14.62 6.15
C CYS A 78 7.57 -14.71 5.17
N GLU A 79 7.99 -15.93 4.80
CA GLU A 79 9.04 -16.14 3.79
C GLU A 79 8.59 -15.65 2.40
N ASP A 80 7.40 -16.06 1.95
CA ASP A 80 6.86 -15.67 0.63
C ASP A 80 6.60 -14.16 0.53
N LYS A 81 6.09 -13.55 1.60
CA LYS A 81 5.81 -12.09 1.65
C LYS A 81 6.98 -11.24 2.10
N ASN A 82 8.14 -11.86 2.36
CA ASN A 82 9.34 -11.18 2.85
C ASN A 82 9.06 -10.32 4.11
N ILE A 83 8.25 -10.85 5.03
CA ILE A 83 7.90 -10.21 6.30
C ILE A 83 8.74 -10.86 7.40
N PRO A 84 9.49 -10.10 8.22
CA PRO A 84 10.15 -10.66 9.38
C PRO A 84 9.12 -11.19 10.39
N LEU A 85 9.13 -12.50 10.65
CA LEU A 85 8.17 -13.20 11.51
C LEU A 85 7.94 -12.48 12.86
N TYR A 86 9.04 -12.16 13.55
CA TYR A 86 8.99 -11.53 14.87
C TYR A 86 8.29 -10.16 14.85
N LYS A 87 8.40 -9.38 13.76
CA LYS A 87 7.74 -8.08 13.64
C LYS A 87 6.24 -8.21 13.45
N LEU A 88 5.82 -9.24 12.71
CA LEU A 88 4.40 -9.51 12.52
C LEU A 88 3.75 -9.97 13.82
N GLU A 89 4.42 -10.87 14.55
CA GLU A 89 3.97 -11.31 15.87
C GLU A 89 3.95 -10.18 16.89
N GLU A 90 4.98 -9.33 16.94
CA GLU A 90 5.04 -8.15 17.81
C GLU A 90 3.88 -7.19 17.53
N LYS A 91 3.69 -6.79 16.27
CA LYS A 91 2.63 -5.85 15.86
C LYS A 91 1.22 -6.36 16.17
N LEU A 92 0.95 -7.65 15.93
CA LEU A 92 -0.36 -8.23 16.25
C LEU A 92 -0.49 -8.53 17.75
N GLY A 93 0.61 -8.78 18.44
CA GLY A 93 0.68 -8.90 19.90
C GLY A 93 0.35 -7.60 20.63
N GLU A 94 0.78 -6.46 20.11
CA GLU A 94 0.46 -5.13 20.66
C GLU A 94 -1.05 -4.86 20.74
N VAL A 95 -1.83 -5.43 19.81
CA VAL A 95 -3.30 -5.36 19.81
C VAL A 95 -3.97 -6.59 20.41
N GLY A 96 -3.23 -7.43 21.13
CA GLY A 96 -3.75 -8.55 21.92
C GLY A 96 -4.00 -9.84 21.15
N TYR A 97 -3.33 -10.06 20.01
CA TYR A 97 -3.47 -11.29 19.23
C TYR A 97 -2.18 -12.13 19.24
N LYS A 98 -2.35 -13.45 19.35
CA LYS A 98 -1.25 -14.43 19.32
C LYS A 98 -1.48 -15.45 18.22
N TYR A 99 -0.41 -15.86 17.54
CA TYR A 99 -0.45 -16.95 16.58
C TYR A 99 -0.52 -18.31 17.26
N TYR A 100 -1.46 -19.14 16.80
CA TYR A 100 -1.69 -20.51 17.26
C TYR A 100 -1.45 -21.47 16.09
N ARG A 101 -0.33 -22.19 16.15
CA ARG A 101 0.11 -23.08 15.06
C ARG A 101 -0.83 -24.27 14.85
N ASP A 102 -1.45 -24.77 15.90
CA ASP A 102 -2.39 -25.91 15.89
C ASP A 102 -3.62 -25.65 15.02
N ILE A 103 -4.06 -24.40 14.95
CA ILE A 103 -5.20 -23.95 14.13
C ILE A 103 -4.78 -23.05 12.97
N ASN A 104 -3.48 -22.84 12.80
CA ASN A 104 -2.88 -21.94 11.83
C ASN A 104 -3.55 -20.55 11.78
N GLN A 105 -3.71 -19.90 12.94
CA GLN A 105 -4.48 -18.66 13.04
C GLN A 105 -4.01 -17.75 14.18
N PHE A 106 -4.10 -16.44 14.01
CA PHE A 106 -4.06 -15.48 15.11
C PHE A 106 -5.41 -15.40 15.82
N LYS A 107 -5.41 -15.52 17.16
CA LYS A 107 -6.59 -15.32 18.01
C LYS A 107 -6.29 -14.36 19.16
N GLY A 108 -7.34 -13.67 19.62
CA GLY A 108 -7.27 -12.82 20.80
C GLY A 108 -6.80 -13.60 22.01
N GLN A 109 -5.88 -13.01 22.78
CA GLN A 109 -5.39 -13.56 24.03
C GLN A 109 -6.44 -13.44 25.15
#